data_AF-A0A7C4ES04-F1
#
_entry.id   AF-A0A7C4ES04-F1
#
_cell.length_a   1.000
_cell.length_b   1.000
_cell.length_c   1.000
_cell.angle_alpha   90.00
_cell.angle_beta   90.00
_cell.angle_gamma   90.00
#
_symmetry.space_group_name_H-M   'P 1'
#
loop_
_entity.id
_entity.type
_entity.pdbx_description
1 polymer ?
#
loop_
_entity_poly.entity_id
_entity_poly.type
_entity_poly.pdbx_seq_one_letter_code
_entity_poly.pdbx_strand_id
1 'polypeptide(L)'
;MKIHNDESVKTVQQLRTGAAEQGAKTKKTTTSFTDEDQVQLSDRAREFSRIKDVLETVPDVRSDKVQALSEAVEKGTYAVDTRKVATQLIRESLIDILA
;
A
#
# COMPACT_ATOMS: atom_id res chain seq x y z
N MET A 1 0.54 -9.20 24.44
CA MET A 1 0.17 -9.41 23.03
C MET A 1 -0.13 -10.89 22.81
N LYS A 2 -1.35 -11.22 22.39
CA LYS A 2 -1.70 -12.51 21.76
C LYS A 2 -2.76 -12.22 20.70
N ILE A 3 -2.33 -12.01 19.46
CA ILE A 3 -3.20 -11.96 18.29
C ILE A 3 -3.64 -13.39 18.00
N HIS A 4 -4.83 -13.74 18.47
CA HIS A 4 -5.48 -14.97 18.03
C HIS A 4 -6.07 -14.67 16.65
N ASN A 5 -5.58 -15.37 15.65
CA ASN A 5 -6.12 -15.40 14.29
C ASN A 5 -7.50 -16.08 14.37
N ASP A 6 -8.50 -15.26 14.66
CA ASP A 6 -9.87 -15.65 14.95
C ASP A 6 -10.53 -16.20 13.67
N GLU A 7 -11.13 -17.39 13.80
CA GLU A 7 -11.78 -18.12 12.70
C GLU A 7 -12.84 -17.30 11.96
N SER A 8 -13.34 -16.23 12.59
CA SER A 8 -14.25 -15.26 11.99
C SER A 8 -13.80 -14.71 10.64
N VAL A 9 -12.49 -14.48 10.42
CA VAL A 9 -12.00 -13.94 9.14
C VAL A 9 -12.19 -14.93 7.99
N LYS A 10 -12.13 -16.24 8.26
CA LYS A 10 -12.39 -17.28 7.26
C LYS A 10 -13.89 -17.42 6.97
N THR A 11 -14.74 -17.26 7.99
CA THR A 11 -16.20 -17.29 7.85
C THR A 11 -16.70 -16.13 6.99
N VAL A 12 -16.16 -14.92 7.16
CA VAL A 12 -16.53 -13.76 6.33
C VAL A 12 -16.12 -13.95 4.87
N GLN A 13 -15.00 -14.62 4.59
CA GLN A 13 -14.57 -14.92 3.21
C GLN A 13 -15.52 -15.92 2.53
N GLN A 14 -16.00 -16.94 3.25
CA GLN A 14 -16.89 -17.98 2.71
C GLN A 14 -18.32 -17.49 2.44
N LEU A 15 -18.81 -16.54 3.24
CA LEU A 15 -20.14 -15.94 3.04
C LEU A 15 -20.22 -15.09 1.76
N ARG A 16 -19.09 -14.52 1.31
CA ARG A 16 -19.03 -13.74 0.05
C ARG A 16 -19.08 -14.61 -1.20
N THR A 17 -18.65 -15.87 -1.12
CA THR A 17 -18.62 -16.80 -2.26
C THR A 17 -19.91 -17.60 -2.46
N GLY A 18 -20.87 -17.56 -1.52
CA GLY A 18 -22.08 -18.38 -1.53
C GLY A 18 -23.41 -17.66 -1.84
N ALA A 19 -23.44 -16.34 -1.96
CA ALA A 19 -24.69 -15.56 -2.09
C ALA A 19 -25.08 -15.19 -3.53
N ALA A 20 -24.60 -15.95 -4.51
CA ALA A 20 -25.03 -15.83 -5.90
C ALA A 20 -25.90 -17.03 -6.29
N GLU A 21 -26.98 -17.30 -5.54
CA GLU A 21 -28.13 -18.03 -6.05
C GLU A 21 -29.34 -17.98 -5.10
N GLN A 22 -30.47 -17.52 -5.67
CA GLN A 22 -31.86 -17.76 -5.26
C GLN A 22 -32.48 -16.86 -4.19
N GLY A 23 -33.28 -15.90 -4.68
CA GLY A 23 -34.32 -15.23 -3.92
C GLY A 23 -35.62 -16.05 -3.87
N ALA A 24 -36.36 -15.90 -2.77
CA ALA A 24 -37.83 -15.76 -2.73
C ALA A 24 -38.33 -15.85 -1.28
N LYS A 25 -39.05 -14.81 -0.85
CA LYS A 25 -40.10 -14.80 0.20
C LYS A 25 -39.63 -15.14 1.64
N THR A 26 -39.83 -14.20 2.58
CA THR A 26 -41.06 -14.08 3.39
C THR A 26 -40.85 -13.06 4.51
N LYS A 27 -41.82 -12.16 4.62
CA LYS A 27 -42.05 -11.15 5.66
C LYS A 27 -42.08 -11.74 7.08
N LYS A 28 -41.28 -11.19 8.00
CA LYS A 28 -41.59 -11.07 9.43
C LYS A 28 -40.84 -9.90 10.05
N THR A 29 -41.62 -8.92 10.47
CA THR A 29 -41.20 -7.80 11.32
C THR A 29 -40.75 -8.35 12.67
N THR A 30 -39.44 -8.36 12.89
CA THR A 30 -38.86 -8.43 14.22
C THR A 30 -37.92 -7.24 14.31
N THR A 31 -38.24 -6.33 15.21
CA THR A 31 -37.40 -5.21 15.60
C THR A 31 -36.11 -5.78 16.19
N SER A 32 -35.13 -6.09 15.35
CA SER A 32 -33.76 -6.31 15.76
C SER A 32 -33.03 -4.98 15.59
N PHE A 33 -32.79 -4.31 16.71
CA PHE A 33 -31.64 -3.42 16.86
C PHE A 33 -30.38 -4.27 16.63
N THR A 34 -30.09 -4.58 15.38
CA THR A 34 -28.72 -4.67 14.92
C THR A 34 -28.34 -3.22 14.70
N ASP A 35 -27.79 -2.59 15.75
CA ASP A 35 -26.78 -1.58 15.51
C ASP A 35 -25.71 -2.30 14.70
N GLU A 36 -25.88 -2.19 13.38
CA GLU A 36 -24.93 -2.64 12.40
C GLU A 36 -23.70 -1.79 12.69
N ASP A 37 -22.68 -2.39 13.33
CA ASP A 37 -21.40 -1.73 13.61
C ASP A 37 -20.86 -1.19 12.29
N GLN A 38 -21.18 0.07 12.00
CA GLN A 38 -20.92 0.69 10.73
C GLN A 38 -19.47 1.16 10.77
N VAL A 39 -18.58 0.32 10.26
CA VAL A 39 -17.17 0.67 10.05
C VAL A 39 -17.05 1.76 8.99
N GLN A 40 -17.11 3.02 9.41
CA GLN A 40 -16.81 4.15 8.55
C GLN A 40 -15.29 4.36 8.51
N LEU A 41 -14.70 4.11 7.35
CA LEU A 41 -13.29 4.44 7.11
C LEU A 41 -13.11 5.95 7.20
N SER A 42 -12.27 6.40 8.14
CA SER A 42 -11.95 7.84 8.29
C SER A 42 -11.47 8.45 6.97
N ASP A 43 -11.73 9.74 6.76
CA ASP A 43 -11.32 10.45 5.55
C ASP A 43 -9.80 10.36 5.31
N ARG A 44 -9.01 10.39 6.39
CA ARG A 44 -7.55 10.19 6.33
C ARG A 44 -7.15 8.82 5.80
N ALA A 45 -7.86 7.77 6.20
CA ALA A 45 -7.54 6.42 5.73
C ALA A 45 -7.92 6.25 4.25
N ARG A 46 -9.02 6.87 3.79
CA ARG A 46 -9.36 6.93 2.36
C ARG A 46 -8.32 7.69 1.55
N GLU A 47 -7.80 8.79 2.09
CA GLU A 47 -6.73 9.55 1.46
C GLU A 47 -5.42 8.77 1.38
N PHE A 48 -5.04 8.08 2.46
CA PHE A 48 -3.86 7.23 2.47
C PHE A 48 -3.95 6.07 1.48
N SER A 49 -5.11 5.41 1.37
CA SER A 49 -5.33 4.37 0.34
C SER A 49 -5.15 4.93 -1.07
N ARG A 50 -5.73 6.10 -1.37
CA ARG A 50 -5.55 6.75 -2.68
C ARG A 50 -4.08 7.08 -2.97
N ILE A 51 -3.34 7.58 -1.97
CA ILE A 51 -1.91 7.86 -2.11
C ILE A 51 -1.13 6.56 -2.37
N LYS A 52 -1.45 5.48 -1.64
CA LYS A 52 -0.83 4.17 -1.82
C LYS A 52 -1.09 3.60 -3.22
N ASP A 53 -2.32 3.66 -3.69
CA ASP A 53 -2.70 3.19 -5.03
C ASP A 53 -1.94 3.95 -6.12
N VAL A 54 -1.79 5.28 -5.97
CA VAL A 54 -0.99 6.09 -6.91
C VAL A 54 0.49 5.73 -6.83
N LEU A 55 1.04 5.51 -5.64
CA LEU A 55 2.44 5.09 -5.48
C LEU A 55 2.71 3.71 -6.10
N GLU A 56 1.76 2.79 -6.06
CA GLU A 56 1.87 1.46 -6.69
C GLU A 56 1.88 1.53 -8.22
N THR A 57 1.30 2.58 -8.81
CA THR A 57 1.37 2.81 -10.27
C THR A 57 2.69 3.41 -10.74
N VAL A 58 3.54 3.88 -9.82
CA VAL A 58 4.86 4.42 -10.18
C VAL A 58 5.81 3.25 -10.41
N PRO A 59 6.45 3.14 -11.58
CA PRO A 59 7.41 2.06 -11.83
C PRO A 59 8.61 2.18 -10.90
N ASP A 60 9.06 1.03 -10.37
CA ASP A 60 10.24 0.92 -9.50
C ASP A 60 11.49 1.50 -10.17
N VAL A 61 11.59 1.34 -11.49
CA VAL A 61 12.70 1.86 -12.30
C VAL A 61 12.19 2.94 -13.25
N ARG A 62 12.77 4.14 -13.13
CA ARG A 62 12.54 5.25 -14.06
C ARG A 62 13.49 5.14 -15.25
N SER A 63 13.17 4.23 -16.18
CA SER A 63 14.01 3.88 -17.34
C SER A 63 14.52 5.10 -18.10
N ASP A 64 13.67 6.12 -18.32
CA ASP A 64 14.05 7.35 -19.04
C ASP A 64 15.21 8.08 -18.35
N LYS A 65 15.20 8.14 -17.01
CA LYS A 65 16.26 8.80 -16.23
C LYS A 65 17.54 7.98 -16.24
N VAL A 66 17.42 6.66 -16.20
CA VAL A 66 18.59 5.77 -16.28
C VAL A 66 19.25 5.94 -17.64
N GLN A 67 18.48 5.90 -18.72
CA GLN A 67 19.00 6.07 -20.07
C GLN A 67 19.70 7.43 -20.26
N ALA A 68 19.06 8.52 -19.83
CA ALA A 68 19.66 9.86 -19.93
C ALA A 68 20.97 9.99 -19.14
N LEU A 69 21.04 9.39 -17.94
CA LEU A 69 22.27 9.38 -17.14
C LEU A 69 23.36 8.49 -17.77
N SER A 70 23.00 7.29 -18.24
CA SER A 70 23.93 6.39 -18.92
C SER A 70 24.55 7.05 -20.15
N GLU A 71 23.74 7.70 -20.99
CA GLU A 71 24.25 8.45 -22.15
C GLU A 71 25.18 9.59 -21.75
N ALA A 72 24.84 10.34 -20.69
CA ALA A 72 25.69 11.43 -20.22
C ALA A 72 27.05 10.93 -19.73
N VAL A 73 27.09 9.75 -19.11
CA VAL A 73 28.31 9.06 -18.68
C VAL A 73 29.12 8.58 -19.88
N GLU A 74 28.50 7.91 -20.86
CA GLU A 74 29.17 7.45 -22.10
C GLU A 74 29.78 8.60 -22.89
N LYS A 75 29.07 9.73 -22.98
CA LYS A 75 29.54 10.95 -23.67
C LYS A 75 30.60 11.71 -22.86
N GLY A 76 30.92 11.29 -21.63
CA GLY A 76 31.87 11.97 -20.75
C GLY A 76 31.38 13.34 -20.23
N THR A 77 30.11 13.67 -20.45
CA THR A 77 29.49 14.95 -20.05
C THR A 77 28.92 14.93 -18.63
N TYR A 78 28.92 13.77 -17.98
CA TYR A 78 28.44 13.63 -16.62
C TYR A 78 29.46 14.18 -15.61
N ALA A 79 29.16 15.34 -15.03
CA ALA A 79 29.97 15.95 -13.98
C ALA A 79 29.62 15.34 -12.62
N VAL A 80 30.58 14.65 -12.00
CA VAL A 80 30.43 14.09 -10.66
C VAL A 80 30.64 15.19 -9.61
N ASP A 81 29.63 15.41 -8.77
CA ASP A 81 29.74 16.30 -7.62
C ASP A 81 30.33 15.56 -6.42
N THR A 82 31.61 15.81 -6.14
CA THR A 82 32.35 15.15 -5.05
C THR A 82 31.76 15.40 -3.66
N ARG A 83 31.11 16.55 -3.44
CA ARG A 83 30.43 16.82 -2.17
C ARG A 83 29.21 15.92 -2.00
N LYS A 84 28.40 15.76 -3.05
CA LYS A 84 27.25 14.85 -3.02
C LYS A 84 27.68 13.41 -2.75
N VAL A 85 28.78 12.97 -3.36
CA VAL A 85 29.35 11.63 -3.11
C VAL A 85 29.74 11.46 -1.65
N ALA A 86 30.53 12.39 -1.09
CA ALA A 86 30.94 12.34 0.31
C ALA A 86 29.74 12.37 1.28
N THR A 87 28.75 13.22 1.02
CA THR A 87 27.51 13.26 1.81
C THR A 87 26.77 11.93 1.77
N GLN A 88 26.66 11.29 0.60
CA GLN A 88 25.97 10.01 0.48
C GLN A 88 26.72 8.88 1.20
N LEU A 89 28.06 8.86 1.13
CA LEU A 89 28.88 7.90 1.86
C LEU A 89 28.71 8.01 3.38
N ILE A 90 28.75 9.24 3.91
CA ILE A 90 28.55 9.50 5.33
C ILE A 90 27.13 9.10 5.74
N ARG A 91 26.13 9.47 4.93
CA ARG A 91 24.73 9.14 5.19
C ARG A 91 24.51 7.63 5.26
N GLU A 92 25.03 6.88 4.31
CA GLU A 92 24.90 5.42 4.28
C GLU A 92 25.58 4.79 5.50
N SER A 93 26.81 5.22 5.81
CA SER A 93 27.52 4.77 7.01
C SER A 93 26.75 5.05 8.30
N LEU A 94 26.05 6.19 8.40
CA LEU A 94 25.23 6.50 9.56
C LEU A 94 23.98 5.62 9.64
N ILE A 95 23.36 5.28 8.51
CA ILE A 95 22.21 4.36 8.48
C ILE A 95 22.65 2.97 8.93
N ASP A 96 23.78 2.46 8.42
CA ASP A 96 24.33 1.15 8.80
C ASP A 96 24.69 1.05 10.28
N ILE A 97 25.15 2.14 10.91
CA ILE A 97 25.49 2.18 12.33
C ILE A 97 24.23 2.21 13.23
N LEU A 98 23.13 2.76 12.73
CA LEU A 98 21.90 2.97 13.48
C LEU A 98 20.83 1.88 13.25
N ALA A 99 21.05 1.00 12.28
CA ALA A 99 20.20 -0.15 11.96
C ALA A 99 20.57 -1.38 12.81
#